data_AF-A0A6J1MD57-F1
#
_entry.id   AF-A0A6J1MD57-F1
#
_cell.length_a   1.000
_cell.length_b   1.000
_cell.length_c   1.000
_cell.angle_alpha   90.00
_cell.angle_beta   90.00
_cell.angle_gamma   90.00
#
_symmetry.space_group_name_H-M   'P 1'
#
loop_
_entity.id
_entity.type
_entity.pdbx_description
1 polymer ?
#
loop_
_entity_poly.entity_id
_entity_poly.type
_entity_poly.pdbx_seq_one_letter_code
_entity_poly.pdbx_strand_id
1 'polypeptide(L)'
;MLAIVQHLLEMLRIHYNALGASCLICMSLVGVLDYSHGVHGCDLYCWQQQLDRVEDKPMALMLLIAGFKLSLILALTLFSYTQTRPALEQSIGYVKRRYRRFIVMRLLAAHHQFVHGDDQLQSRHSELMLAIQLFRSDARKLYERTAEHLRQSVHQMLHVEEQLEQELLQKGYDKYTCVNQLRDVDIYRLVLALPFSKL
;
A
#
# COMPACT_ATOMS: atom_id res chain seq x y z
N MET A 1 21.75 2.47 -24.77
CA MET A 1 20.80 1.40 -25.12
C MET A 1 20.35 0.56 -23.93
N LEU A 2 21.26 0.05 -23.08
CA LEU A 2 20.90 -0.76 -21.90
C LEU A 2 19.95 -0.09 -20.90
N ALA A 3 20.12 1.21 -20.62
CA ALA A 3 19.25 1.95 -19.70
C ALA A 3 17.80 2.09 -20.22
N ILE A 4 17.63 2.22 -21.54
CA ILE A 4 16.30 2.32 -22.17
C ILE A 4 15.59 0.98 -22.09
N VAL A 5 16.31 -0.12 -22.33
CA VAL A 5 15.78 -1.48 -22.25
C VAL A 5 15.39 -1.82 -20.81
N GLN A 6 16.20 -1.44 -19.82
CA GLN A 6 15.86 -1.63 -18.40
C GLN A 6 14.64 -0.81 -17.99
N HIS A 7 14.54 0.45 -18.44
CA HIS A 7 13.39 1.28 -18.13
C HIS A 7 12.10 0.77 -18.78
N LEU A 8 12.19 0.26 -20.02
CA LEU A 8 11.07 -0.41 -20.69
C LEU A 8 10.66 -1.69 -19.97
N LEU A 9 11.60 -2.52 -19.52
CA LEU A 9 11.32 -3.74 -18.75
C LEU A 9 10.66 -3.43 -17.41
N GLU A 10 11.09 -2.37 -16.74
CA GLU A 10 10.51 -1.94 -15.47
C GLU A 10 9.09 -1.39 -15.66
N MET A 11 8.86 -0.61 -16.72
CA MET A 11 7.53 -0.17 -17.13
C MET A 11 6.63 -1.36 -17.47
N LEU A 12 7.12 -2.35 -18.21
CA LEU A 12 6.39 -3.56 -18.55
C LEU A 12 6.04 -4.37 -17.29
N ARG A 13 6.99 -4.47 -16.35
CA ARG A 13 6.83 -5.19 -15.08
C ARG A 13 5.84 -4.51 -14.15
N ILE A 14 5.78 -3.17 -14.15
CA ILE A 14 4.83 -2.42 -13.33
C ILE A 14 3.41 -2.48 -13.90
N HIS A 15 3.28 -2.57 -15.22
CA HIS A 15 1.99 -2.53 -15.93
C HIS A 15 1.56 -3.87 -16.52
N TYR A 16 2.20 -4.99 -16.15
CA TYR A 16 1.96 -6.30 -16.77
C TYR A 16 0.50 -6.76 -16.67
N ASN A 17 -0.20 -6.42 -15.58
CA ASN A 17 -1.63 -6.73 -15.42
C ASN A 17 -2.52 -5.91 -16.35
N ALA A 18 -2.19 -4.63 -16.55
CA ALA A 18 -2.93 -3.77 -17.49
C ALA A 18 -2.67 -4.19 -18.94
N LEU A 19 -1.42 -4.55 -19.27
CA LEU A 19 -1.03 -5.10 -20.56
C LEU A 19 -1.69 -6.46 -20.81
N GLY A 20 -1.76 -7.31 -19.79
CA GLY A 20 -2.44 -8.61 -19.86
C GLY A 20 -3.94 -8.45 -20.11
N ALA A 21 -4.61 -7.54 -19.39
CA ALA A 21 -6.02 -7.24 -19.59
C ALA A 21 -6.28 -6.67 -20.99
N SER A 22 -5.45 -5.73 -21.48
CA SER A 22 -5.61 -5.18 -22.83
C SER A 22 -5.36 -6.22 -23.91
N CYS A 23 -4.34 -7.07 -23.77
CA CYS A 23 -4.10 -8.19 -24.68
C CYS A 23 -5.28 -9.18 -24.69
N LEU A 24 -5.86 -9.52 -23.55
CA LEU A 24 -7.03 -10.41 -23.48
C LEU A 24 -8.25 -9.79 -24.17
N ILE A 25 -8.46 -8.47 -24.02
CA ILE A 25 -9.52 -7.75 -24.71
C ILE A 25 -9.26 -7.73 -26.23
N CYS A 26 -8.03 -7.45 -26.67
CA CYS A 26 -7.71 -7.48 -28.11
C CYS A 26 -7.88 -8.89 -28.70
N MET A 27 -7.42 -9.93 -28.00
CA MET A 27 -7.55 -11.31 -28.45
C MET A 27 -9.01 -11.77 -28.50
N SER A 28 -9.84 -11.37 -27.52
CA SER A 28 -11.26 -11.68 -27.54
C SER A 28 -11.98 -10.95 -28.67
N LEU A 29 -11.62 -9.69 -28.94
CA LEU A 29 -12.21 -8.89 -30.02
C LEU A 29 -11.83 -9.44 -31.40
N VAL A 30 -10.57 -9.83 -31.59
CA VAL A 30 -10.12 -10.53 -32.80
C VAL A 30 -10.82 -11.89 -32.94
N GLY A 31 -10.95 -12.66 -31.86
CA GLY A 31 -11.65 -13.95 -31.90
C GLY A 31 -13.14 -13.83 -32.23
N VAL A 32 -13.81 -12.79 -31.75
CA VAL A 32 -15.21 -12.50 -32.11
C VAL A 32 -15.32 -12.11 -33.59
N LEU A 33 -14.39 -11.28 -34.09
CA LEU A 33 -14.34 -10.90 -35.49
C LEU A 33 -14.08 -12.11 -36.40
N ASP A 34 -13.11 -12.95 -36.05
CA ASP A 34 -12.75 -14.16 -36.82
C ASP A 34 -13.88 -15.19 -36.80
N TYR A 35 -14.52 -15.42 -35.65
CA TYR A 35 -15.70 -16.28 -35.54
C TYR A 35 -16.87 -15.74 -36.38
N SER A 36 -17.12 -14.43 -36.32
CA SER A 36 -18.17 -13.80 -37.14
C SER A 36 -17.88 -13.90 -38.64
N HIS A 37 -16.60 -13.84 -39.03
CA HIS A 37 -16.16 -14.00 -40.40
C HIS A 37 -16.37 -15.44 -40.87
N GLY A 38 -15.91 -16.43 -40.09
CA GLY A 38 -16.01 -17.85 -40.44
C GLY A 38 -17.42 -18.41 -40.44
N VAL A 39 -18.30 -17.98 -39.53
CA VAL A 39 -19.67 -18.52 -39.41
C VAL A 39 -20.69 -17.74 -40.24
N HIS A 40 -20.54 -16.42 -40.35
CA HIS A 40 -21.55 -15.56 -41.00
C HIS A 40 -21.05 -14.94 -42.31
N GLY A 41 -19.79 -15.18 -42.71
CA GLY A 41 -19.20 -14.56 -43.89
C GLY A 41 -19.07 -13.04 -43.77
N CYS A 42 -19.07 -12.52 -42.54
CA CYS A 42 -18.98 -11.08 -42.27
C CYS A 42 -17.56 -10.59 -42.52
N ASP A 43 -17.24 -10.27 -43.77
CA ASP A 43 -16.00 -9.58 -44.13
C ASP A 43 -16.14 -8.06 -43.91
N LEU A 44 -15.03 -7.31 -43.91
CA LEU A 44 -15.08 -5.83 -43.84
C LEU A 44 -15.99 -5.25 -44.94
N TYR A 45 -16.05 -5.91 -46.09
CA TYR A 45 -16.92 -5.58 -47.20
C TYR A 45 -18.42 -5.82 -46.91
N CYS A 46 -18.75 -6.81 -46.07
CA CYS A 46 -20.11 -7.06 -45.61
C CYS A 46 -20.57 -5.97 -44.63
N TRP A 47 -19.69 -5.53 -43.72
CA TRP A 47 -19.95 -4.38 -42.85
C TRP A 47 -20.11 -3.09 -43.65
N GLN A 48 -19.30 -2.90 -44.70
CA GLN A 48 -19.42 -1.78 -45.63
C GLN A 48 -20.74 -1.82 -46.41
N GLN A 49 -21.15 -2.98 -46.93
CA GLN A 49 -22.45 -3.14 -47.60
C GLN A 49 -23.64 -2.99 -46.64
N GLN A 50 -23.52 -3.38 -45.38
CA GLN A 50 -24.53 -3.10 -44.36
C GLN A 50 -24.60 -1.61 -44.06
N LEU A 51 -23.46 -0.91 -44.01
CA LEU A 51 -23.42 0.55 -43.89
C LEU A 51 -24.07 1.26 -45.09
N ASP A 52 -23.84 0.75 -46.30
CA ASP A 52 -24.43 1.28 -47.53
C ASP A 52 -25.92 0.96 -47.68
N ARG A 53 -26.41 -0.13 -47.06
CA ARG A 53 -27.83 -0.53 -47.04
C ARG A 53 -28.65 0.13 -45.94
N VAL A 54 -28.01 0.77 -44.96
CA VAL A 54 -28.69 1.50 -43.89
C VAL A 54 -29.06 2.88 -44.42
N GLU A 55 -30.32 3.04 -44.85
CA GLU A 55 -30.91 4.36 -45.16
C GLU A 55 -30.81 5.32 -43.95
N ASP A 56 -30.86 4.76 -42.73
CA ASP A 56 -30.72 5.48 -41.47
C ASP A 56 -29.25 5.69 -41.05
N LYS A 57 -28.51 6.48 -41.83
CA LYS A 57 -27.23 7.11 -41.44
C LYS A 57 -27.15 7.55 -39.95
N PRO A 58 -28.22 8.10 -39.33
CA PRO A 58 -28.22 8.40 -37.88
C PRO A 58 -27.95 7.22 -36.95
N MET A 59 -28.35 5.99 -37.30
CA MET A 59 -28.20 4.82 -36.43
C MET A 59 -26.75 4.33 -36.38
N ALA A 60 -26.07 4.30 -37.54
CA ALA A 60 -24.64 4.01 -37.60
C ALA A 60 -23.81 5.08 -36.88
N LEU A 61 -24.19 6.36 -37.04
CA LEU A 61 -23.56 7.48 -36.35
C LEU A 61 -23.77 7.40 -34.83
N MET A 62 -24.97 7.01 -34.36
CA MET A 62 -25.26 6.74 -32.96
C MET A 62 -24.37 5.62 -32.38
N LEU A 63 -24.18 4.53 -33.14
CA LEU A 63 -23.38 3.39 -32.69
C LEU A 63 -21.89 3.76 -32.58
N LEU A 64 -21.40 4.57 -33.50
CA LEU A 64 -20.05 5.14 -33.48
C LEU A 64 -19.84 6.09 -32.28
N ILE A 65 -20.82 6.97 -32.01
CA ILE A 65 -20.81 7.86 -30.84
C ILE A 65 -20.85 7.05 -29.54
N ALA A 66 -21.67 6.00 -29.47
CA ALA A 66 -21.77 5.13 -28.30
C ALA A 66 -20.45 4.38 -28.05
N GLY A 67 -19.85 3.83 -29.11
CA GLY A 67 -18.54 3.18 -29.05
C GLY A 67 -17.43 4.14 -28.60
N PHE A 68 -17.39 5.35 -29.15
CA PHE A 68 -16.44 6.40 -28.76
C PHE A 68 -16.63 6.84 -27.29
N LYS A 69 -17.87 6.98 -26.83
CA LYS A 69 -18.14 7.30 -25.41
C LYS A 69 -17.68 6.18 -24.48
N LEU A 70 -17.94 4.92 -24.83
CA LEU A 70 -17.48 3.77 -24.06
C LEU A 70 -15.95 3.70 -24.00
N SER A 71 -15.27 3.90 -25.12
CA SER A 71 -13.80 3.90 -25.16
C SER A 71 -13.20 5.07 -24.38
N LEU A 72 -13.84 6.25 -24.42
CA LEU A 72 -13.41 7.43 -23.65
C LEU A 72 -13.64 7.26 -22.15
N ILE A 73 -14.76 6.67 -21.73
CA ILE A 73 -15.01 6.30 -20.32
C ILE A 73 -14.00 5.26 -19.86
N LEU A 74 -13.70 4.24 -20.69
CA LEU A 74 -12.69 3.23 -20.39
C LEU A 74 -11.29 3.87 -20.25
N ALA A 75 -10.92 4.75 -21.18
CA ALA A 75 -9.66 5.46 -21.13
C ALA A 75 -9.55 6.37 -19.90
N LEU A 76 -10.61 7.11 -19.55
CA LEU A 76 -10.65 7.96 -18.37
C LEU A 76 -10.65 7.17 -17.06
N THR A 77 -11.32 6.02 -17.01
CA THR A 77 -11.32 5.16 -15.82
C THR A 77 -9.96 4.48 -15.63
N LEU A 78 -9.33 4.01 -16.72
CA LEU A 78 -7.95 3.53 -16.69
C LEU A 78 -6.99 4.66 -16.30
N PHE A 79 -7.13 5.85 -16.88
CA PHE A 79 -6.30 7.01 -16.56
C PHE A 79 -6.47 7.43 -15.09
N SER A 80 -7.71 7.48 -14.60
CA SER A 80 -8.03 7.74 -13.20
C SER A 80 -7.42 6.68 -12.29
N TYR A 81 -7.43 5.40 -12.65
CA TYR A 81 -6.79 4.33 -11.88
C TYR A 81 -5.25 4.45 -11.88
N THR A 82 -4.65 4.90 -12.99
CA THR A 82 -3.21 5.18 -13.06
C THR A 82 -2.80 6.45 -12.30
N GLN A 83 -3.68 7.45 -12.24
CA GLN A 83 -3.44 8.73 -11.58
C GLN A 83 -3.82 8.70 -10.09
N THR A 84 -4.74 7.80 -9.69
CA THR A 84 -5.06 7.45 -8.30
C THR A 84 -4.22 6.27 -7.81
N ARG A 85 -2.93 6.23 -8.17
CA ARG A 85 -1.95 5.86 -7.16
C ARG A 85 -1.74 7.12 -6.32
N PRO A 86 -2.48 7.32 -5.21
CA PRO A 86 -2.06 8.32 -4.24
C PRO A 86 -0.61 7.98 -3.94
N ALA A 87 0.27 8.97 -4.05
CA ALA A 87 1.70 8.83 -3.81
C ALA A 87 1.92 7.99 -2.55
N LEU A 88 2.23 6.70 -2.74
CA LEU A 88 2.54 5.73 -1.70
C LEU A 88 1.80 5.97 -0.37
N GLU A 89 0.46 5.91 -0.34
CA GLU A 89 -0.23 5.79 0.95
C GLU A 89 0.42 4.61 1.67
N GLN A 90 1.12 4.91 2.76
CA GLN A 90 1.91 3.93 3.47
C GLN A 90 0.97 2.80 3.87
N SER A 91 1.17 1.62 3.28
CA SER A 91 0.32 0.47 3.58
C SER A 91 0.20 0.31 5.09
N ILE A 92 -0.96 -0.12 5.59
CA ILE A 92 -1.19 -0.33 7.03
C ILE A 92 -0.07 -1.18 7.65
N GLY A 93 0.48 -2.14 6.89
CA GLY A 93 1.63 -2.93 7.29
C GLY A 93 2.91 -2.12 7.48
N TYR A 94 3.18 -1.15 6.61
CA TYR A 94 4.31 -0.22 6.76
C TYR A 94 4.16 0.66 8.00
N VAL A 95 2.98 1.25 8.22
CA VAL A 95 2.70 2.11 9.39
C VAL A 95 2.90 1.32 10.69
N LYS A 96 2.33 0.12 10.77
CA LYS A 96 2.52 -0.78 11.92
C LYS A 96 3.99 -1.14 12.10
N ARG A 97 4.71 -1.45 11.01
CA ARG A 97 6.13 -1.80 11.09
C ARG A 97 6.99 -0.63 11.59
N ARG A 98 6.77 0.59 11.07
CA ARG A 98 7.45 1.82 11.52
C ARG A 98 7.16 2.10 12.98
N TYR A 99 5.90 2.02 13.40
CA TYR A 99 5.51 2.26 14.78
C TYR A 99 6.12 1.25 15.76
N ARG A 100 6.10 -0.05 15.43
CA ARG A 100 6.77 -1.11 16.22
C ARG A 100 8.26 -0.84 16.38
N ARG A 101 8.91 -0.49 15.27
CA ARG A 101 10.34 -0.15 15.25
C ARG A 101 10.63 0.98 16.22
N PHE A 102 9.85 2.06 16.12
CA PHE A 102 9.97 3.25 16.95
C PHE A 102 9.82 2.97 18.45
N ILE A 103 8.75 2.28 18.88
CA ILE A 103 8.50 2.04 20.31
C ILE A 103 9.59 1.17 20.95
N VAL A 104 10.18 0.26 20.18
CA VAL A 104 11.27 -0.63 20.65
C VAL A 104 12.60 0.14 20.72
N MET A 105 12.89 0.98 19.73
CA MET A 105 14.07 1.87 19.78
C MET A 105 14.03 2.78 21.00
N ARG A 106 12.87 3.34 21.32
CA ARG A 106 12.69 4.20 22.50
C ARG A 106 12.94 3.44 23.80
N LEU A 107 12.44 2.19 23.89
CA LEU A 107 12.70 1.32 25.05
C LEU A 107 14.19 0.97 25.18
N LEU A 108 14.86 0.66 24.05
CA LEU A 108 16.30 0.38 24.02
C LEU A 108 17.12 1.59 24.46
N ALA A 109 16.76 2.79 24.04
CA ALA A 109 17.42 4.02 24.45
C ALA A 109 17.31 4.24 25.97
N ALA A 110 16.12 4.04 26.54
CA ALA A 110 15.91 4.13 28.00
C ALA A 110 16.71 3.05 28.76
N HIS A 111 16.76 1.82 28.24
CA HIS A 111 17.59 0.76 28.82
C HIS A 111 19.09 1.09 28.74
N HIS A 112 19.55 1.64 27.62
CA HIS A 112 20.94 2.05 27.45
C HIS A 112 21.33 3.16 28.44
N GLN A 113 20.46 4.16 28.64
CA GLN A 113 20.63 5.22 29.65
C GLN A 113 20.60 4.67 31.08
N PHE A 114 19.80 3.65 31.36
CA PHE A 114 19.83 2.99 32.67
C PHE A 114 21.20 2.35 32.97
N VAL A 115 21.75 1.62 31.99
CA VAL A 115 23.03 0.90 32.15
C VAL A 115 24.23 1.86 32.18
N HIS A 116 24.27 2.86 31.29
CA HIS A 116 25.45 3.69 31.05
C HIS A 116 25.31 5.15 31.49
N GLY A 117 24.15 5.56 32.04
CA GLY A 117 23.93 6.93 32.45
C GLY A 117 24.70 7.30 33.72
N ASP A 118 25.19 8.54 33.77
CA ASP A 118 25.93 9.08 34.91
C ASP A 118 25.02 9.54 36.07
N ASP A 119 23.71 9.59 35.82
CA ASP A 119 22.72 10.02 36.80
C ASP A 119 22.63 9.07 38.01
N GLN A 120 21.99 9.53 39.09
CA GLN A 120 21.71 8.69 40.25
C GLN A 120 20.87 7.47 39.82
N LEU A 121 21.24 6.29 40.34
CA LEU A 121 20.58 5.02 40.02
C LEU A 121 19.06 5.07 40.19
N GLN A 122 18.58 5.81 41.20
CA GLN A 122 17.16 5.98 41.46
C GLN A 122 16.44 6.78 40.37
N SER A 123 17.06 7.85 39.85
CA SER A 123 16.52 8.62 38.71
C SER A 123 16.45 7.73 37.46
N ARG A 124 17.55 7.05 37.12
CA ARG A 124 17.62 6.11 36.00
C ARG A 124 16.58 5.00 36.08
N HIS A 125 16.37 4.45 37.27
CA HIS A 125 15.38 3.41 37.48
C HIS A 125 13.96 3.93 37.25
N SER A 126 13.63 5.13 37.76
CA SER A 126 12.32 5.75 37.54
C SER A 126 12.06 6.05 36.06
N GLU A 127 13.06 6.54 35.34
CA GLU A 127 12.97 6.81 33.89
C GLU A 127 12.76 5.53 33.09
N LEU A 128 13.49 4.45 33.42
CA LEU A 128 13.29 3.15 32.79
C LEU A 128 11.89 2.61 33.05
N MET A 129 11.39 2.74 34.28
CA MET A 129 10.03 2.31 34.65
C MET A 129 8.95 3.07 33.86
N LEU A 130 9.12 4.39 33.70
CA LEU A 130 8.24 5.21 32.86
C LEU A 130 8.30 4.77 31.39
N ALA A 131 9.50 4.53 30.86
CA ALA A 131 9.67 4.06 29.49
C ALA A 131 9.01 2.69 29.25
N ILE A 132 9.08 1.78 30.22
CA ILE A 132 8.39 0.48 30.17
C ILE A 132 6.87 0.67 30.19
N GLN A 133 6.34 1.55 31.04
CA GLN A 133 4.91 1.84 31.09
C GLN A 133 4.40 2.42 29.76
N LEU A 134 5.13 3.39 29.19
CA LEU A 134 4.83 3.97 27.88
C LEU A 134 4.92 2.94 26.75
N PHE A 135 5.95 2.08 26.77
CA PHE A 135 6.05 0.98 25.83
C PHE A 135 4.82 0.07 25.89
N ARG A 136 4.32 -0.26 27.08
CA ARG A 136 3.13 -1.10 27.23
C ARG A 136 1.86 -0.44 26.71
N SER A 137 1.64 0.84 27.03
CA SER A 137 0.47 1.56 26.54
C SER A 137 0.47 1.66 25.02
N ASP A 138 1.63 1.93 24.42
CA ASP A 138 1.79 2.04 22.98
C ASP A 138 1.72 0.67 22.28
N ALA A 139 2.29 -0.37 22.88
CA ALA A 139 2.17 -1.73 22.38
C ALA A 139 0.72 -2.22 22.41
N ARG A 140 -0.09 -1.87 23.42
CA ARG A 140 -1.52 -2.22 23.45
C ARG A 140 -2.29 -1.62 22.28
N LYS A 141 -1.97 -0.40 21.84
CA LYS A 141 -2.58 0.22 20.64
C LYS A 141 -2.39 -0.65 19.38
N LEU A 142 -1.39 -1.52 19.31
CA LEU A 142 -1.20 -2.43 18.18
C LEU A 142 -2.22 -3.58 18.14
N TYR A 143 -2.77 -3.99 19.29
CA TYR A 143 -3.65 -5.17 19.43
C TYR A 143 -5.07 -4.84 19.88
N GLU A 144 -5.21 -3.88 20.79
CA GLU A 144 -6.48 -3.48 21.38
C GLU A 144 -7.05 -2.27 20.61
N ARG A 145 -8.23 -2.47 20.02
CA ARG A 145 -9.01 -1.39 19.41
C ARG A 145 -10.12 -0.95 20.35
N THR A 146 -9.89 0.12 21.09
CA THR A 146 -10.94 0.83 21.85
C THR A 146 -11.95 1.47 20.89
N ALA A 147 -13.19 1.73 21.36
CA ALA A 147 -14.24 2.34 20.55
C ALA A 147 -13.85 3.69 19.91
N GLU A 148 -12.98 4.47 20.55
CA GLU A 148 -12.42 5.71 20.01
C GLU A 148 -11.45 5.46 18.84
N HIS A 149 -10.68 4.37 18.90
CA HIS A 149 -9.74 3.96 17.85
C HIS A 149 -10.43 3.48 16.57
N LEU A 150 -11.72 3.12 16.64
CA LEU A 150 -12.51 2.79 15.45
C LEU A 150 -12.90 4.03 14.64
N ARG A 151 -12.87 5.22 15.24
CA ARG A 151 -13.22 6.49 14.58
C ARG A 151 -12.01 7.21 13.96
N GLN A 152 -10.79 6.81 14.32
CA GLN A 152 -9.55 7.45 13.87
C GLN A 152 -8.87 6.65 12.75
N SER A 153 -8.12 7.34 11.89
CA SER A 153 -7.31 6.65 10.88
C SER A 153 -6.12 5.94 11.54
N VAL A 154 -5.64 4.85 10.96
CA VAL A 154 -4.50 4.08 11.51
C VAL A 154 -3.25 4.96 11.67
N HIS A 155 -3.07 5.94 10.79
CA HIS A 155 -1.97 6.91 10.84
C HIS A 155 -2.07 7.86 12.04
N GLN A 156 -3.29 8.24 12.43
CA GLN A 156 -3.53 9.07 13.61
C GLN A 156 -3.37 8.27 14.91
N MET A 157 -3.82 7.01 14.91
CA MET A 157 -3.72 6.12 16.07
C MET A 157 -2.26 5.70 16.37
N LEU A 158 -1.50 5.37 15.32
CA LEU A 158 -0.10 4.92 15.42
C LEU A 158 0.86 6.06 15.06
N HIS A 159 0.70 7.18 15.76
CA HIS A 159 1.52 8.36 15.52
C HIS A 159 2.97 8.13 15.98
N VAL A 160 3.93 8.42 15.10
CA VAL A 160 5.36 8.39 15.37
C VAL A 160 5.86 9.82 15.43
N GLU A 161 6.50 10.19 16.53
CA GLU A 161 7.11 11.50 16.69
C GLU A 161 8.39 11.57 15.85
N GLU A 162 8.34 12.34 14.75
CA GLU A 162 9.36 12.30 13.71
C GLU A 162 10.74 12.76 14.20
N GLN A 163 10.77 13.80 15.03
CA GLN A 163 12.01 14.32 15.61
C GLN A 163 12.71 13.26 16.47
N LEU A 164 11.96 12.64 17.39
CA LEU A 164 12.48 11.59 18.27
C LEU A 164 12.91 10.35 17.48
N GLU A 165 12.13 9.94 16.46
CA GLU A 165 12.51 8.83 15.60
C GLU A 165 13.85 9.12 14.91
N GLN A 166 14.01 10.32 14.37
CA GLN A 166 15.22 10.70 13.65
C GLN A 166 16.46 10.73 14.57
N GLU A 167 16.32 11.20 15.81
CA GLU A 167 17.40 11.12 16.81
C GLU A 167 17.78 9.67 17.15
N LEU A 168 16.79 8.79 17.32
CA LEU A 168 17.03 7.37 17.60
C LEU A 168 17.72 6.66 16.41
N LEU A 169 17.35 7.02 15.19
CA LEU A 169 18.02 6.55 13.97
C LEU A 169 19.47 7.05 13.89
N GLN A 170 19.72 8.33 14.19
CA GLN A 170 21.07 8.89 14.22
C GLN A 170 21.97 8.21 15.25
N LYS A 171 21.41 7.85 16.41
CA LYS A 171 22.10 7.06 17.45
C LYS A 171 22.29 5.58 17.06
N GLY A 172 21.76 5.15 15.91
CA GLY A 172 21.98 3.81 15.35
C GLY A 172 21.12 2.71 15.98
N TYR A 173 20.02 3.06 16.66
CA TYR A 173 19.14 2.07 17.29
C TYR A 173 18.37 1.20 16.27
N ASP A 174 18.36 1.56 14.99
CA ASP A 174 17.81 0.75 13.89
C ASP A 174 18.68 -0.44 13.52
N LYS A 175 19.97 -0.41 13.84
CA LYS A 175 20.91 -1.46 13.47
C LYS A 175 20.75 -2.72 14.32
N TYR A 176 20.09 -2.62 15.47
CA TYR A 176 19.83 -3.78 16.32
C TYR A 176 18.90 -4.77 15.59
N THR A 177 19.33 -6.03 15.52
CA THR A 177 18.57 -7.12 14.88
C THR A 177 17.20 -7.30 15.50
N CYS A 178 17.07 -7.10 16.82
CA CYS A 178 15.78 -7.15 17.51
C CYS A 178 14.78 -6.14 16.94
N VAL A 179 15.22 -4.94 16.55
CA VAL A 179 14.36 -3.87 16.04
C VAL A 179 13.86 -4.18 14.62
N ASN A 180 14.68 -4.78 13.77
CA ASN A 180 14.33 -5.06 12.37
C ASN A 180 13.56 -6.36 12.15
N GLN A 181 13.75 -7.35 13.02
CA GLN A 181 13.16 -8.68 12.92
C GLN A 181 11.96 -8.91 13.85
N LEU A 182 11.55 -7.89 14.61
CA LEU A 182 10.46 -8.03 15.58
C LEU A 182 9.11 -8.32 14.90
N ARG A 183 8.48 -9.44 15.28
CA ARG A 183 7.12 -9.78 14.86
C ARG A 183 6.11 -9.26 15.88
N ASP A 184 4.86 -9.13 15.45
CA ASP A 184 3.74 -8.77 16.35
C ASP A 184 3.63 -9.73 17.54
N VAL A 185 3.88 -11.02 17.33
CA VAL A 185 3.79 -12.01 18.42
C VAL A 185 4.85 -11.77 19.50
N ASP A 186 6.02 -11.26 19.10
CA ASP A 186 7.14 -11.06 20.02
C ASP A 186 6.87 -9.85 20.94
N ILE A 187 6.30 -8.76 20.41
CA ILE A 187 5.84 -7.61 21.21
C ILE A 187 4.69 -8.01 22.14
N TYR A 188 3.74 -8.80 21.65
CA TYR A 188 2.61 -9.27 22.46
C TYR A 188 3.08 -10.08 23.68
N ARG A 189 4.07 -10.96 23.48
CA ARG A 189 4.71 -11.71 24.56
C ARG A 189 5.41 -10.79 25.58
N LEU A 190 6.09 -9.75 25.12
CA LEU A 190 6.75 -8.77 26.01
C LEU A 190 5.73 -8.00 26.87
N VAL A 191 4.55 -7.70 26.33
CA VAL A 191 3.46 -7.06 27.09
C VAL A 191 2.87 -8.00 28.14
N LEU A 192 2.72 -9.29 27.82
CA LEU A 192 2.13 -10.29 28.72
C LEU A 192 3.10 -10.86 29.77
N ALA A 193 4.40 -10.96 29.45
CA ALA A 193 5.39 -11.65 30.30
C ALA A 193 5.73 -10.90 31.59
N LEU A 194 5.35 -9.62 31.73
CA LEU A 194 5.63 -8.83 32.91
C LEU A 194 4.38 -8.78 33.80
N PRO A 195 4.41 -9.36 35.02
CA PRO A 195 3.25 -9.37 35.90
C PRO A 195 2.81 -7.94 36.24
N PHE A 196 1.49 -7.73 36.28
CA PHE A 196 0.89 -6.51 36.78
C PHE A 196 1.21 -6.38 38.28
N SER A 197 2.07 -5.44 38.67
CA SER A 197 1.93 -4.85 39.99
C SER A 197 0.66 -4.01 39.96
N LYS A 198 -0.43 -4.57 40.49
CA LYS A 198 -1.62 -3.79 40.82
C LYS A 198 -1.19 -2.71 41.81
N LEU A 199 -1.21 -1.47 41.37
CA LEU A 199 -1.26 -0.30 42.24
C LEU A 199 -2.71 -0.16 42.75
#